data_AF-A0A9E3W9Z6-F1
#
_entry.id   AF-A0A9E3W9Z6-F1
#
_cell.length_a   1.000
_cell.length_b   1.000
_cell.length_c   1.000
_cell.angle_alpha   90.00
_cell.angle_beta   90.00
_cell.angle_gamma   90.00
#
_symmetry.space_group_name_H-M   'P 1'
#
loop_
_entity.id
_entity.type
_entity.pdbx_description
1 polymer ?
#
loop_
_entity_poly.entity_id
_entity_poly.type
_entity_poly.pdbx_seq_one_letter_code
_entity_poly.pdbx_strand_id
1 'polypeptide(L)'
;GFDGGTDEVNLVQGYWGAIGLKVNQELLERSLYEQRNDIGDVQVGVWTVDRSSVVKADPTRMLGTVADGPWGINYARWIRANIYGETVVGTQTQPPEGHPLYRIHELWDQTTKEPDEAKRNALFKELLDIHKEHPYQIGTLGEDPSPVIVKNNFFNVGAGFIVDDTLRGQGLVVPAQFFIRG
;
A
#
# COMPACT_ATOMS: atom_id res chain seq x y z
N GLY A 1 -0.47 10.98 11.42
CA GLY A 1 -0.88 9.62 10.99
C GLY A 1 -0.82 8.68 12.17
N PHE A 2 -1.27 7.44 11.99
CA PHE A 2 -1.23 6.42 13.04
C PHE A 2 0.20 6.09 13.50
N ASP A 3 1.17 6.08 12.59
CA ASP A 3 2.61 5.95 12.89
C ASP A 3 3.28 7.30 13.20
N GLY A 4 2.51 8.30 13.63
CA GLY A 4 3.04 9.61 14.01
C GLY A 4 3.96 9.53 15.23
N GLY A 5 5.03 10.33 15.26
CA GLY A 5 5.94 10.40 16.41
C GLY A 5 6.99 9.30 16.51
N THR A 6 7.14 8.44 15.48
CA THR A 6 8.31 7.56 15.37
C THR A 6 9.57 8.39 15.10
N ASP A 7 10.74 7.85 15.46
CA ASP A 7 12.04 8.50 15.21
C ASP A 7 12.24 8.81 13.73
N GLU A 8 11.74 7.94 12.84
CA GLU A 8 11.75 8.15 11.39
C GLU A 8 10.99 9.42 11.00
N VAL A 9 9.76 9.60 11.46
CA VAL A 9 8.94 10.77 11.12
C VAL A 9 9.55 12.05 11.70
N ASN A 10 10.19 11.98 12.87
CA ASN A 10 10.94 13.11 13.44
C ASN A 10 12.13 13.52 12.57
N LEU A 11 12.86 12.56 12.00
CA LEU A 11 13.95 12.84 11.05
C LEU A 11 13.42 13.47 9.76
N VAL A 12 12.33 12.94 9.19
CA VAL A 12 11.69 13.49 8.00
C VAL A 12 11.22 14.94 8.25
N GLN A 13 10.60 15.20 9.40
CA GLN A 13 10.21 16.56 9.82
C GLN A 13 11.42 17.50 9.85
N GLY A 14 12.55 17.05 10.40
CA GLY A 14 13.79 17.81 10.42
C GLY A 14 14.33 18.12 9.02
N TYR A 15 14.36 17.14 8.13
CA TYR A 15 14.82 17.32 6.74
C TYR A 15 13.92 18.25 5.93
N TRP A 16 12.61 18.12 6.09
CA TRP A 16 11.64 19.03 5.46
C TRP A 16 11.76 20.45 6.02
N GLY A 17 12.00 20.59 7.32
CA GLY A 17 12.31 21.89 7.94
C GLY A 17 13.56 22.55 7.37
N ALA A 18 14.61 21.77 7.08
CA ALA A 18 15.86 22.28 6.51
C ALA A 18 15.70 22.89 5.10
N ILE A 19 14.68 22.45 4.34
CA ILE A 19 14.32 23.02 3.03
C ILE A 19 13.18 24.05 3.11
N GLY A 20 12.79 24.46 4.33
CA GLY A 20 11.80 25.52 4.56
C GLY A 20 10.34 25.07 4.63
N LEU A 21 10.06 23.76 4.62
CA LEU A 21 8.71 23.24 4.80
C LEU A 21 8.33 23.25 6.28
N LYS A 22 7.16 23.82 6.60
CA LYS A 22 6.61 23.81 7.96
C LYS A 22 5.70 22.60 8.13
N VAL A 23 6.07 21.72 9.06
CA VAL A 23 5.41 20.43 9.26
C VAL A 23 5.05 20.30 10.74
N ASN A 24 3.79 20.01 11.01
CA ASN A 24 3.29 19.66 12.34
C ASN A 24 2.81 18.21 12.31
N GLN A 25 3.24 17.42 13.29
CA GLN A 25 2.78 16.04 13.41
C GLN A 25 1.51 15.98 14.27
N GLU A 26 0.51 15.23 13.80
CA GLU A 26 -0.68 14.88 14.58
C GLU A 26 -0.77 13.35 14.66
N LEU A 27 -0.69 12.82 15.89
CA LEU A 27 -0.90 11.41 16.17
C LEU A 27 -2.39 11.17 16.35
N LEU A 28 -2.94 10.25 15.56
CA LEU A 28 -4.34 9.89 15.57
C LEU A 28 -4.48 8.40 15.88
N GLU A 29 -5.51 8.05 16.64
CA GLU A 29 -5.96 6.67 16.72
C GLU A 29 -6.41 6.21 15.32
N ARG A 30 -6.20 4.92 15.01
CA ARG A 30 -6.36 4.36 13.67
C ARG A 30 -7.75 4.63 13.08
N SER A 31 -8.82 4.36 13.83
CA SER A 31 -10.18 4.53 13.32
C SER A 31 -10.48 5.99 12.99
N LEU A 32 -10.00 6.94 13.81
CA LEU A 32 -10.14 8.37 13.52
C LEU A 32 -9.30 8.78 12.30
N TYR A 33 -8.10 8.22 12.14
CA TYR A 33 -7.26 8.48 10.96
C TYR A 33 -7.94 8.00 9.67
N GLU A 34 -8.44 6.77 9.65
CA GLU A 34 -9.18 6.21 8.52
C GLU A 34 -10.43 7.03 8.20
N GLN A 35 -11.18 7.48 9.22
CA GLN A 35 -12.33 8.38 9.02
C GLN A 35 -11.95 9.72 8.38
N ARG A 36 -10.82 10.32 8.79
CA ARG A 36 -10.33 11.56 8.17
C ARG A 36 -9.90 11.33 6.72
N ASN A 37 -9.22 10.22 6.45
CA ASN A 37 -8.88 9.83 5.08
C ASN A 37 -10.13 9.62 4.23
N ASP A 38 -11.19 9.06 4.81
CA ASP A 38 -12.46 8.82 4.11
C ASP A 38 -13.14 10.10 3.64
N ILE A 39 -12.97 11.19 4.39
CA ILE A 39 -13.53 12.50 4.03
C ILE A 39 -12.52 13.40 3.31
N GLY A 40 -11.27 12.98 3.13
CA GLY A 40 -10.20 13.78 2.53
C GLY A 40 -9.58 14.82 3.46
N ASP A 41 -9.75 14.68 4.77
CA ASP A 41 -9.23 15.61 5.79
C ASP A 41 -7.83 15.20 6.28
N VAL A 42 -6.94 14.91 5.31
CA VAL A 42 -5.54 14.60 5.56
C VAL A 42 -4.67 15.27 4.51
N GLN A 43 -3.66 16.01 4.97
CA GLN A 43 -2.69 16.68 4.09
C GLN A 43 -1.58 15.72 3.67
N VAL A 44 -0.99 15.00 4.64
CA VAL A 44 0.06 14.01 4.43
C VAL A 44 -0.22 12.81 5.33
N GLY A 45 -0.42 11.65 4.71
CA GLY A 45 -0.54 10.38 5.40
C GLY A 45 0.82 9.75 5.67
N VAL A 46 0.93 8.99 6.77
CA VAL A 46 2.11 8.17 7.08
C VAL A 46 1.61 6.76 7.37
N TRP A 47 2.15 5.81 6.60
CA TRP A 47 1.85 4.39 6.72
C TRP A 47 2.97 3.56 6.06
N THR A 48 3.07 2.29 6.44
CA THR A 48 4.01 1.33 5.83
C THR A 48 3.52 0.78 4.48
N VAL A 49 4.41 0.56 3.52
CA VAL A 49 4.03 -0.02 2.21
C VAL A 49 4.17 -1.54 2.23
N ASP A 50 3.19 -2.22 2.84
CA ASP A 50 3.02 -3.67 2.76
C ASP A 50 2.45 -4.12 1.39
N ARG A 51 2.25 -5.44 1.20
CA ARG A 51 1.66 -6.06 -0.01
C ARG A 51 2.51 -5.92 -1.26
N SER A 52 3.82 -5.87 -1.05
CA SER A 52 4.81 -5.55 -2.07
C SER A 52 5.46 -6.79 -2.71
N SER A 53 5.24 -7.99 -2.17
CA SER A 53 5.83 -9.23 -2.71
C SER A 53 5.11 -9.75 -3.96
N VAL A 54 3.77 -9.62 -3.98
CA VAL A 54 2.90 -10.03 -5.09
C VAL A 54 1.83 -8.96 -5.28
N VAL A 55 2.24 -7.79 -5.74
CA VAL A 55 1.37 -6.58 -5.81
C VAL A 55 0.07 -6.82 -6.58
N LYS A 56 0.09 -7.64 -7.65
CA LYS A 56 -1.13 -7.95 -8.42
C LYS A 56 -2.21 -8.70 -7.61
N ALA A 57 -1.84 -9.39 -6.53
CA ALA A 57 -2.81 -10.09 -5.69
C ALA A 57 -3.55 -9.14 -4.73
N ASP A 58 -2.93 -8.00 -4.39
CA ASP A 58 -3.59 -6.89 -3.70
C ASP A 58 -3.01 -5.55 -4.17
N PRO A 59 -3.53 -4.99 -5.28
CA PRO A 59 -2.96 -3.80 -5.91
C PRO A 59 -3.44 -2.50 -5.26
N THR A 60 -4.22 -2.55 -4.18
CA THR A 60 -4.97 -1.40 -3.64
C THR A 60 -4.09 -0.20 -3.32
N ARG A 61 -2.85 -0.44 -2.85
CA ARG A 61 -1.85 0.62 -2.65
C ARG A 61 -1.44 1.30 -3.95
N MET A 62 -1.27 0.57 -5.04
CA MET A 62 -0.90 1.12 -6.35
C MET A 62 -2.08 1.79 -7.07
N LEU A 63 -3.32 1.48 -6.68
CA LEU A 63 -4.54 2.10 -7.21
C LEU A 63 -5.00 3.31 -6.37
N GLY A 64 -4.34 3.58 -5.25
CA GLY A 64 -4.72 4.66 -4.35
C GLY A 64 -6.07 4.45 -3.69
N THR A 65 -6.53 3.21 -3.57
CA THR A 65 -7.87 2.87 -3.03
C THR A 65 -7.87 2.55 -1.55
N VAL A 66 -6.70 2.55 -0.89
CA VAL A 66 -6.55 2.19 0.52
C VAL A 66 -6.65 3.43 1.42
N ALA A 67 -7.46 3.34 2.48
CA ALA A 67 -7.70 4.44 3.41
C ALA A 67 -6.61 4.56 4.48
N ASP A 68 -5.87 3.51 4.80
CA ASP A 68 -4.81 3.54 5.82
C ASP A 68 -3.50 4.15 5.32
N GLY A 69 -3.20 4.04 4.02
CA GLY A 69 -2.05 4.66 3.37
C GLY A 69 -2.47 5.46 2.13
N PRO A 70 -3.25 6.54 2.29
CA PRO A 70 -3.87 7.23 1.17
C PRO A 70 -2.89 8.17 0.49
N TRP A 71 -2.95 8.17 -0.84
CA TRP A 71 -2.31 9.19 -1.68
C TRP A 71 -3.26 9.72 -2.77
N GLY A 72 -4.39 9.04 -3.01
CA GLY A 72 -5.34 9.40 -4.08
C GLY A 72 -6.77 8.89 -3.86
N ILE A 73 -7.17 8.61 -2.61
CA ILE A 73 -8.40 7.85 -2.32
C ILE A 73 -9.69 8.46 -2.86
N ASN A 74 -9.88 9.77 -2.71
CA ASN A 74 -11.10 10.44 -3.19
C ASN A 74 -11.18 10.46 -4.72
N TYR A 75 -10.02 10.53 -5.39
CA TYR A 75 -9.88 10.46 -6.83
C TYR A 75 -10.14 9.04 -7.35
N ALA A 76 -9.54 8.03 -6.71
CA ALA A 76 -9.73 6.63 -7.03
C ALA A 76 -11.20 6.20 -6.86
N ARG A 77 -11.87 6.66 -5.80
CA ARG A 77 -13.31 6.45 -5.57
C ARG A 77 -14.16 7.07 -6.67
N TRP A 78 -13.87 8.31 -7.06
CA TRP A 78 -14.59 8.96 -8.16
C TRP A 78 -14.45 8.18 -9.46
N ILE A 79 -13.24 7.72 -9.81
CA ILE A 79 -13.00 6.90 -11.00
C ILE A 79 -13.80 5.60 -10.93
N ARG A 80 -13.70 4.85 -9.84
CA ARG A 80 -14.41 3.57 -9.66
C ARG A 80 -15.93 3.73 -9.77
N ALA A 81 -16.49 4.76 -9.16
CA ALA A 81 -17.93 5.00 -9.21
C ALA A 81 -18.41 5.50 -10.57
N ASN A 82 -17.72 6.49 -11.17
CA ASN A 82 -18.23 7.23 -12.32
C ASN A 82 -17.76 6.66 -13.67
N ILE A 83 -16.66 5.90 -13.71
CA ILE A 83 -16.16 5.25 -14.94
C ILE A 83 -16.48 3.76 -14.93
N TYR A 84 -16.28 3.08 -13.78
CA TYR A 84 -16.45 1.62 -13.68
C TYR A 84 -17.78 1.19 -13.05
N GLY A 85 -18.62 2.14 -12.61
CA GLY A 85 -19.95 1.85 -12.07
C GLY A 85 -19.95 1.11 -10.73
N GLU A 86 -18.84 1.16 -9.98
CA GLU A 86 -18.71 0.47 -8.71
C GLU A 86 -19.40 1.22 -7.57
N THR A 87 -19.97 0.48 -6.62
CA THR A 87 -20.47 1.09 -5.38
C THR A 87 -19.29 1.42 -4.47
N VAL A 88 -19.08 2.71 -4.18
CA VAL A 88 -18.03 3.19 -3.30
C VAL A 88 -18.61 3.98 -2.13
N VAL A 89 -17.93 3.92 -0.98
CA VAL A 89 -18.26 4.69 0.23
C VAL A 89 -17.18 5.74 0.46
N GLY A 90 -17.57 6.89 1.00
CA GLY A 90 -16.68 8.01 1.32
C GLY A 90 -16.71 9.11 0.27
N THR A 91 -15.89 10.14 0.49
CA THR A 91 -15.83 11.31 -0.40
C THR A 91 -15.32 10.92 -1.79
N GLN A 92 -15.97 11.49 -2.80
CA GLN A 92 -15.57 11.36 -4.19
C GLN A 92 -15.18 12.74 -4.70
N THR A 93 -14.01 12.84 -5.32
CA THR A 93 -13.57 14.10 -5.94
C THR A 93 -13.09 13.77 -7.34
N GLN A 94 -13.60 14.49 -8.33
CA GLN A 94 -13.14 14.30 -9.70
C GLN A 94 -11.65 14.68 -9.80
N PRO A 95 -10.79 13.77 -10.27
CA PRO A 95 -9.41 14.12 -10.58
C PRO A 95 -9.38 15.20 -11.67
N PRO A 96 -8.37 16.10 -11.67
CA PRO A 96 -8.16 17.03 -12.78
C PRO A 96 -8.08 16.30 -14.12
N GLU A 97 -8.48 16.98 -15.21
CA GLU A 97 -8.34 16.42 -16.56
C GLU A 97 -6.88 16.03 -16.83
N GLY A 98 -6.67 14.84 -17.40
CA GLY A 98 -5.33 14.31 -17.67
C GLY A 98 -4.57 13.78 -16.46
N HIS A 99 -5.18 13.72 -15.27
CA HIS A 99 -4.51 13.17 -14.09
C HIS A 99 -4.06 11.70 -14.31
N PRO A 100 -2.80 11.32 -14.00
CA PRO A 100 -2.26 9.98 -14.29
C PRO A 100 -3.04 8.81 -13.69
N LEU A 101 -3.79 9.07 -12.60
CA LEU A 101 -4.66 8.07 -11.97
C LEU A 101 -5.70 7.47 -12.93
N TYR A 102 -6.17 8.21 -13.93
CA TYR A 102 -7.04 7.63 -14.96
C TYR A 102 -6.36 6.47 -15.70
N ARG A 103 -5.11 6.68 -16.11
CA ARG A 103 -4.31 5.66 -16.81
C ARG A 103 -3.95 4.49 -15.88
N ILE A 104 -3.66 4.75 -14.60
CA ILE A 104 -3.42 3.70 -13.60
C ILE A 104 -4.63 2.74 -13.52
N HIS A 105 -5.84 3.28 -13.39
CA HIS A 105 -7.04 2.45 -13.31
C HIS A 105 -7.36 1.75 -14.64
N GLU A 106 -7.12 2.41 -15.77
CA GLU A 106 -7.27 1.81 -17.10
C GLU A 106 -6.32 0.61 -17.28
N LEU A 107 -5.04 0.78 -16.97
CA LEU A 107 -4.03 -0.27 -17.04
C LEU A 107 -4.37 -1.44 -16.11
N TRP A 108 -4.90 -1.15 -14.92
CA TRP A 108 -5.36 -2.18 -14.00
C TRP A 108 -6.54 -2.97 -14.56
N ASP A 109 -7.55 -2.28 -15.12
CA ASP A 109 -8.69 -2.93 -15.76
C ASP A 109 -8.25 -3.86 -16.90
N GLN A 110 -7.32 -3.41 -17.76
CA GLN A 110 -6.72 -4.24 -18.81
C GLN A 110 -5.94 -5.43 -18.23
N THR A 111 -5.14 -5.19 -17.18
CA THR A 111 -4.36 -6.22 -16.48
C THR A 111 -5.27 -7.34 -15.94
N THR A 112 -6.45 -6.99 -15.42
CA THR A 112 -7.39 -7.99 -14.86
C THR A 112 -8.08 -8.84 -15.92
N LYS A 113 -8.19 -8.32 -17.15
CA LYS A 113 -8.89 -8.96 -18.28
C LYS A 113 -7.96 -9.70 -19.23
N GLU A 114 -6.65 -9.50 -19.13
CA GLU A 114 -5.65 -10.13 -20.00
C GLU A 114 -5.33 -11.57 -19.55
N PRO A 115 -5.64 -12.60 -20.38
CA PRO A 115 -5.35 -13.99 -20.06
C PRO A 115 -3.88 -14.38 -20.24
N ASP A 116 -3.12 -13.71 -21.12
CA ASP A 116 -1.72 -13.99 -21.34
C ASP A 116 -0.85 -13.38 -20.24
N GLU A 117 -0.07 -14.21 -19.55
CA GLU A 117 0.70 -13.75 -18.40
C GLU A 117 1.76 -12.72 -18.77
N ALA A 118 2.44 -12.87 -19.91
CA ALA A 118 3.50 -11.96 -20.32
C ALA A 118 2.93 -10.57 -20.65
N LYS A 119 1.82 -10.51 -21.39
CA LYS A 119 1.09 -9.26 -21.67
C LYS A 119 0.56 -8.62 -20.41
N ARG A 120 -0.05 -9.41 -19.52
CA ARG A 120 -0.54 -8.94 -18.22
C ARG A 120 0.57 -8.32 -17.38
N ASN A 121 1.76 -8.93 -17.38
CA ASN A 121 2.94 -8.41 -16.68
C ASN A 121 3.44 -7.10 -17.31
N ALA A 122 3.39 -6.98 -18.64
CA ALA A 122 3.77 -5.75 -19.33
C ALA A 122 2.81 -4.59 -18.98
N LEU A 123 1.50 -4.81 -19.03
CA LEU A 123 0.48 -3.83 -18.63
C LEU A 123 0.67 -3.37 -17.18
N PHE A 124 0.91 -4.32 -16.28
CA PHE A 124 1.15 -3.99 -14.87
C PHE A 124 2.46 -3.22 -14.67
N LYS A 125 3.49 -3.49 -15.48
CA LYS A 125 4.74 -2.74 -15.43
C LYS A 125 4.56 -1.30 -15.91
N GLU A 126 3.77 -1.06 -16.95
CA GLU A 126 3.40 0.32 -17.36
C GLU A 126 2.72 1.08 -16.21
N LEU A 127 1.88 0.41 -15.43
CA LEU A 127 1.22 1.01 -14.26
C LEU A 127 2.27 1.43 -13.22
N LEU A 128 3.25 0.58 -12.95
CA LEU A 128 4.35 0.89 -12.02
C LEU A 128 5.28 1.99 -12.56
N ASP A 129 5.44 2.10 -13.88
CA ASP A 129 6.25 3.16 -14.48
C ASP A 129 5.64 4.55 -14.24
N ILE A 130 4.30 4.67 -14.20
CA ILE A 130 3.62 5.91 -13.80
C ILE A 130 3.98 6.31 -12.37
N HIS A 131 4.05 5.35 -11.43
CA HIS A 131 4.45 5.62 -10.04
C HIS A 131 5.91 6.09 -9.92
N LYS A 132 6.78 5.72 -10.87
CA LYS A 132 8.16 6.22 -10.91
C LYS A 132 8.23 7.66 -11.41
N GLU A 133 7.39 8.02 -12.36
CA GLU A 133 7.30 9.38 -12.91
C GLU A 133 6.57 10.34 -11.95
N HIS A 134 5.62 9.81 -11.18
CA HIS A 134 4.79 10.54 -10.23
C HIS A 134 4.91 9.91 -8.83
N PRO A 135 5.82 10.40 -7.97
CA PRO A 135 6.05 9.82 -6.65
C PRO A 135 4.94 10.19 -5.66
N TYR A 136 3.79 9.53 -5.78
CA TYR A 136 2.66 9.69 -4.87
C TYR A 136 2.93 9.14 -3.47
N GLN A 137 3.89 8.22 -3.38
CA GLN A 137 4.35 7.61 -2.13
C GLN A 137 5.85 7.87 -2.01
N ILE A 138 6.28 8.43 -0.87
CA ILE A 138 7.69 8.74 -0.60
C ILE A 138 8.14 7.83 0.52
N GLY A 139 8.82 6.73 0.15
CA GLY A 139 9.40 5.80 1.11
C GLY A 139 10.73 6.30 1.68
N THR A 140 11.04 5.93 2.91
CA THR A 140 12.32 6.21 3.59
C THR A 140 13.26 5.01 3.54
N LEU A 141 12.73 3.83 3.89
CA LEU A 141 13.39 2.52 3.93
C LEU A 141 12.38 1.42 3.54
N GLY A 142 12.86 0.20 3.35
CA GLY A 142 12.04 -0.97 3.07
C GLY A 142 12.81 -2.27 3.27
N GLU A 143 12.11 -3.40 3.09
CA GLU A 143 12.68 -4.75 3.21
C GLU A 143 13.26 -5.07 4.60
N ASP A 144 12.60 -4.60 5.66
CA ASP A 144 13.02 -4.87 7.03
C ASP A 144 13.11 -6.38 7.33
N PRO A 145 14.21 -6.86 7.95
CA PRO A 145 14.33 -8.26 8.35
C PRO A 145 13.19 -8.68 9.28
N SER A 146 12.49 -9.76 8.92
CA SER A 146 11.40 -10.34 9.70
C SER A 146 11.78 -11.71 10.28
N PRO A 147 12.59 -11.78 11.36
CA PRO A 147 13.04 -13.04 11.93
C PRO A 147 11.90 -13.80 12.60
N VAL A 148 11.91 -15.13 12.46
CA VAL A 148 10.96 -16.03 13.13
C VAL A 148 11.71 -16.88 14.16
N ILE A 149 11.15 -16.97 15.36
CA ILE A 149 11.70 -17.77 16.46
C ILE A 149 11.01 -19.14 16.46
N VAL A 150 11.80 -20.21 16.43
CA VAL A 150 11.32 -21.60 16.45
C VAL A 150 11.98 -22.34 17.62
N LYS A 151 11.19 -23.05 18.42
CA LYS A 151 11.74 -23.92 19.48
C LYS A 151 12.53 -25.06 18.84
N ASN A 152 13.61 -25.49 19.50
CA ASN A 152 14.47 -26.59 19.02
C ASN A 152 13.71 -27.92 18.78
N ASN A 153 12.59 -28.13 19.47
CA ASN A 153 11.77 -29.33 19.32
C ASN A 153 10.55 -29.14 18.40
N PHE A 154 10.43 -27.99 17.74
CA PHE A 154 9.36 -27.65 16.81
C PHE A 154 9.90 -27.72 15.38
N PHE A 155 9.34 -28.61 14.57
CA PHE A 155 9.89 -29.01 13.29
C PHE A 155 8.97 -28.68 12.12
N ASN A 156 9.56 -28.76 10.93
CA ASN A 156 8.93 -28.50 9.64
C ASN A 156 8.54 -27.04 9.39
N VAL A 157 9.24 -26.11 10.05
CA VAL A 157 9.19 -24.69 9.72
C VAL A 157 10.24 -24.42 8.64
N GLY A 158 9.82 -24.14 7.41
CA GLY A 158 10.75 -23.84 6.32
C GLY A 158 11.38 -22.44 6.46
N ALA A 159 12.52 -22.24 5.82
CA ALA A 159 13.24 -20.97 5.78
C ALA A 159 13.06 -20.25 4.42
N GLY A 160 13.45 -18.98 4.35
CA GLY A 160 13.46 -18.20 3.11
C GLY A 160 12.09 -17.68 2.66
N PHE A 161 11.11 -17.68 3.57
CA PHE A 161 9.79 -17.13 3.27
C PHE A 161 9.75 -15.61 3.49
N ILE A 162 8.92 -14.96 2.68
CA ILE A 162 8.66 -13.52 2.77
C ILE A 162 7.51 -13.31 3.76
N VAL A 163 7.66 -12.36 4.67
CA VAL A 163 6.55 -11.90 5.50
C VAL A 163 5.85 -10.78 4.75
N ASP A 164 4.64 -11.06 4.29
CA ASP A 164 3.81 -10.09 3.58
C ASP A 164 2.32 -10.32 3.90
N ASP A 165 1.53 -9.24 3.98
CA ASP A 165 0.10 -9.33 4.30
C ASP A 165 -0.69 -10.00 3.17
N THR A 166 -0.27 -9.83 1.91
CA THR A 166 -0.85 -10.53 0.76
C THR A 166 -0.84 -12.05 0.93
N LEU A 167 0.15 -12.56 1.67
CA LEU A 167 0.34 -13.98 1.94
C LEU A 167 -0.03 -14.36 3.38
N ARG A 168 -0.58 -13.38 4.13
CA ARG A 168 -0.94 -13.44 5.55
C ARG A 168 0.20 -13.87 6.48
N GLY A 169 1.46 -13.75 6.05
CA GLY A 169 2.66 -14.25 6.73
C GLY A 169 2.72 -15.77 6.98
N GLN A 170 1.58 -16.42 7.19
CA GLN A 170 1.41 -17.83 7.49
C GLN A 170 1.17 -18.68 6.25
N GLY A 171 0.64 -18.08 5.18
CA GLY A 171 0.31 -18.81 3.95
C GLY A 171 1.52 -19.51 3.32
N LEU A 172 2.72 -18.96 3.54
CA LEU A 172 3.96 -19.50 2.99
C LEU A 172 4.62 -20.57 3.86
N VAL A 173 4.45 -20.53 5.18
CA VAL A 173 5.12 -21.50 6.08
C VAL A 173 4.32 -22.80 6.25
N VAL A 174 3.08 -22.85 5.74
CA VAL A 174 2.17 -24.00 5.78
C VAL A 174 2.05 -24.61 7.19
N PRO A 175 1.40 -23.94 8.16
CA PRO A 175 1.40 -24.40 9.55
C PRO A 175 0.84 -25.81 9.77
N ALA A 176 -0.02 -26.29 8.87
CA ALA A 176 -0.64 -27.61 8.93
C ALA A 176 0.38 -28.77 8.90
N GLN A 177 1.60 -28.54 8.41
CA GLN A 177 2.66 -29.56 8.38
C GLN A 177 3.62 -29.49 9.57
N PHE A 178 3.44 -28.53 10.49
CA PHE A 178 4.29 -28.41 11.68
C PHE A 178 4.08 -29.56 12.66
N PHE A 179 5.15 -29.95 13.36
CA PHE A 179 5.05 -30.97 14.41
C PHE A 179 6.08 -30.75 15.53
N ILE A 180 5.80 -31.34 16.69
CA ILE A 180 6.68 -31.28 17.87
C ILE A 180 7.29 -32.68 18.08
N ARG A 181 8.60 -32.75 18.35
CA ARG A 181 9.22 -33.98 18.86
C ARG A 181 9.38 -33.90 20.37
N GLY A 182 9.08 -35.01 21.04
CA GLY A 182 9.38 -35.23 22.46
C GLY A 182 10.86 -35.53 22.68
#